data_AF-A0A8H4R0S3-F1
#
_entry.id   AF-A0A8H4R0S3-F1
#
_cell.length_a   1.000
_cell.length_b   1.000
_cell.length_c   1.000
_cell.angle_alpha   90.00
_cell.angle_beta   90.00
_cell.angle_gamma   90.00
#
_symmetry.space_group_name_H-M   'P 1'
#
loop_
_entity.id
_entity.type
_entity.pdbx_description
1 polymer ?
#
loop_
_entity_poly.entity_id
_entity_poly.type
_entity_poly.pdbx_seq_one_letter_code
_entity_poly.pdbx_strand_id
1 'polypeptide(L)'
;MMHMQQSHSSAYPERPYSRSHKRSQSSSAYETIEVPWKQVAYAFTWAAEEQFMKGNRRPLKTEEWVREQQHIYTSQETFRATSPPPRSTPYRTEEWDDIRNIYGMEADLWMRQEEQARRLTEEREKARARIQDEVRRIDAQLRHKRECEKRERDAGRRRAHAEQQEKERRDRAKLEKLIINAWTNYESRWKSLVSSTEPLEFKKIPWPLIIPPRNTNDITRDALVALIFSPLHSQDQSRKDRIRSALLRWHPDRFRRLIGRVPLKDREAVEEGVGIVARCLNELMEKEKRKAL
;
A
#
# COMPACT_ATOMS: atom_id res chain seq x y z
N MET A 1 0.09 36.55 -52.39
CA MET A 1 -0.42 35.25 -52.86
C MET A 1 -0.89 34.45 -51.65
N MET A 2 -2.22 34.22 -51.59
CA MET A 2 -3.00 33.11 -51.00
C MET A 2 -2.61 32.61 -49.59
N HIS A 3 -3.40 32.90 -48.54
CA HIS A 3 -4.60 32.16 -48.03
C HIS A 3 -4.25 30.82 -47.35
N MET A 4 -4.32 30.68 -46.01
CA MET A 4 -5.47 30.55 -45.06
C MET A 4 -6.17 29.18 -45.01
N GLN A 5 -6.59 28.83 -43.78
CA GLN A 5 -7.48 27.74 -43.27
C GLN A 5 -6.72 26.51 -42.71
N GLN A 6 -6.69 26.20 -41.40
CA GLN A 6 -7.72 26.00 -40.34
C GLN A 6 -8.81 24.98 -40.68
N SER A 7 -8.84 23.85 -39.94
CA SER A 7 -10.08 23.26 -39.41
C SER A 7 -9.82 22.33 -38.22
N HIS A 8 -10.81 22.32 -37.31
CA HIS A 8 -10.87 21.70 -35.98
C HIS A 8 -11.62 20.35 -35.96
N SER A 9 -11.58 19.69 -34.78
CA SER A 9 -12.57 18.73 -34.22
C SER A 9 -12.52 17.29 -34.78
N SER A 10 -12.87 16.21 -34.08
CA SER A 10 -13.80 16.01 -32.96
C SER A 10 -13.55 14.68 -32.22
N ALA A 11 -14.18 14.58 -31.05
CA ALA A 11 -14.24 13.53 -30.04
C ALA A 11 -14.70 12.11 -30.49
N TYR A 12 -14.10 11.10 -29.82
CA TYR A 12 -14.64 9.87 -29.16
C TYR A 12 -15.88 9.11 -29.73
N PRO A 13 -16.34 7.98 -29.13
CA PRO A 13 -15.88 6.62 -29.43
C PRO A 13 -17.06 5.67 -29.79
N GLU A 14 -16.83 4.64 -30.61
CA GLU A 14 -17.89 3.66 -30.93
C GLU A 14 -17.43 2.22 -30.61
N ARG A 15 -18.17 1.60 -29.68
CA ARG A 15 -18.41 0.16 -29.51
C ARG A 15 -19.92 -0.03 -29.75
N PRO A 16 -20.48 -1.25 -29.79
CA PRO A 16 -20.04 -2.54 -30.36
C PRO A 16 -21.18 -3.23 -31.15
N TYR A 17 -20.94 -4.06 -32.16
CA TYR A 17 -21.96 -5.06 -32.57
C TYR A 17 -21.38 -6.39 -33.07
N SER A 18 -21.96 -7.44 -32.49
CA SER A 18 -21.86 -8.86 -32.82
C SER A 18 -22.19 -9.17 -34.28
N ARG A 19 -21.49 -10.15 -34.86
CA ARG A 19 -22.09 -11.01 -35.90
C ARG A 19 -21.59 -12.45 -35.84
N SER A 20 -22.58 -13.33 -35.91
CA SER A 20 -22.57 -14.78 -35.76
C SER A 20 -22.05 -15.52 -37.00
N HIS A 21 -21.36 -16.63 -36.72
CA HIS A 21 -21.12 -17.88 -37.46
C HIS A 21 -21.15 -17.91 -39.00
N LYS A 22 -20.02 -18.33 -39.59
CA LYS A 22 -19.97 -19.47 -40.52
C LYS A 22 -18.81 -20.41 -40.21
N ARG A 23 -19.20 -21.67 -40.07
CA ARG A 23 -18.42 -22.90 -39.86
C ARG A 23 -17.76 -23.31 -41.19
N SER A 24 -16.47 -23.65 -41.16
CA SER A 24 -15.85 -24.74 -41.95
C SER A 24 -14.43 -25.03 -41.42
N GLN A 25 -14.08 -26.30 -41.45
CA GLN A 25 -13.03 -26.98 -40.70
C GLN A 25 -11.62 -26.79 -41.31
N SER A 26 -10.57 -26.82 -40.48
CA SER A 26 -9.49 -27.83 -40.58
C SER A 26 -8.31 -27.51 -39.65
N SER A 27 -7.79 -28.57 -39.02
CA SER A 27 -6.44 -28.76 -38.49
C SER A 27 -6.07 -28.21 -37.10
N SER A 28 -6.45 -29.00 -36.08
CA SER A 28 -5.54 -29.60 -35.09
C SER A 28 -4.28 -28.83 -34.68
N ALA A 29 -4.38 -28.10 -33.57
CA ALA A 29 -3.27 -27.86 -32.64
C ALA A 29 -3.86 -27.56 -31.26
N TYR A 30 -4.14 -28.62 -30.48
CA TYR A 30 -4.51 -28.48 -29.08
C TYR A 30 -3.21 -28.32 -28.27
N GLU A 31 -2.80 -27.08 -28.05
CA GLU A 31 -1.89 -26.76 -26.94
C GLU A 31 -2.59 -27.15 -25.65
N THR A 32 -2.14 -28.25 -25.09
CA THR A 32 -2.65 -28.78 -23.83
C THR A 32 -2.10 -27.89 -22.72
N ILE A 33 -2.98 -27.08 -22.14
CA ILE A 33 -2.75 -26.38 -20.88
C ILE A 33 -2.44 -27.45 -19.83
N GLU A 34 -1.16 -27.62 -19.51
CA GLU A 34 -0.71 -28.50 -18.44
C GLU A 34 -1.15 -27.92 -17.09
N VAL A 35 -2.12 -28.61 -16.52
CA VAL A 35 -2.75 -28.30 -15.26
C VAL A 35 -1.77 -28.57 -14.10
N PRO A 36 -1.40 -27.56 -13.29
CA PRO A 36 -0.33 -27.65 -12.28
C PRO A 36 -0.54 -28.69 -11.16
N TRP A 37 -1.74 -29.24 -11.01
CA TRP A 37 -2.03 -30.26 -10.00
C TRP A 37 -1.50 -31.63 -10.41
N LYS A 38 -1.15 -31.86 -11.69
CA LYS A 38 -0.47 -33.10 -12.12
C LYS A 38 0.93 -33.21 -11.54
N GLN A 39 1.66 -32.10 -11.37
CA GLN A 39 2.98 -32.08 -10.75
C GLN A 39 2.90 -32.29 -9.23
N VAL A 40 1.88 -31.73 -8.58
CA VAL A 40 1.61 -31.96 -7.16
C VAL A 40 1.13 -33.39 -6.92
N ALA A 41 0.29 -33.94 -7.80
CA ALA A 41 -0.12 -35.34 -7.76
C ALA A 41 1.06 -36.30 -7.96
N TYR A 42 2.00 -35.98 -8.87
CA TYR A 42 3.22 -36.78 -9.07
C TYR A 42 4.17 -36.74 -7.86
N ALA A 43 4.22 -35.62 -7.14
CA ALA A 43 5.00 -35.50 -5.91
C ALA A 43 4.35 -36.24 -4.73
N PHE A 44 3.02 -36.25 -4.62
CA PHE A 44 2.29 -37.00 -3.61
C PHE A 44 2.27 -38.51 -3.89
N THR A 45 2.24 -38.95 -5.14
CA THR A 45 2.39 -40.37 -5.49
C THR A 45 3.80 -40.88 -5.18
N TRP A 46 4.85 -40.08 -5.41
CA TRP A 46 6.22 -40.47 -5.11
C TRP A 46 6.51 -40.53 -3.60
N ALA A 47 6.00 -39.57 -2.81
CA ALA A 47 6.13 -39.59 -1.34
C ALA A 47 5.32 -40.71 -0.66
N ALA A 48 4.16 -41.07 -1.22
CA ALA A 48 3.38 -42.22 -0.76
C ALA A 48 4.04 -43.56 -1.13
N GLU A 49 4.64 -43.66 -2.32
CA GLU A 49 5.44 -44.83 -2.73
C GLU A 49 6.71 -45.01 -1.89
N GLU A 50 7.38 -43.91 -1.49
CA GLU A 50 8.59 -43.98 -0.66
C GLU A 50 8.30 -44.48 0.76
N GLN A 51 7.13 -44.15 1.33
CA GLN A 51 6.70 -44.70 2.62
C GLN A 51 6.23 -46.17 2.51
N PHE A 52 5.65 -46.58 1.38
CA PHE A 52 5.28 -47.99 1.13
C PHE A 52 6.52 -48.89 0.93
N MET A 53 7.58 -48.36 0.31
CA MET A 53 8.83 -49.09 0.05
C MET A 53 9.76 -49.20 1.27
N LYS A 54 9.61 -48.35 2.29
CA LYS A 54 10.37 -48.44 3.56
C LYS A 54 9.76 -49.45 4.55
N GLY A 55 8.56 -49.96 4.30
CA GLY A 55 7.85 -50.88 5.20
C GLY A 55 8.08 -52.38 4.97
N ASN A 56 8.58 -52.82 3.81
CA ASN A 56 8.52 -54.23 3.42
C ASN A 56 9.83 -54.84 2.88
N ARG A 57 10.98 -54.43 3.42
CA ARG A 57 12.22 -55.21 3.27
C ARG A 57 12.57 -55.92 4.58
N ARG A 58 11.68 -56.81 5.01
CA ARG A 58 12.11 -57.97 5.80
C ARG A 58 12.66 -59.01 4.83
N PRO A 59 13.81 -59.63 5.11
CA PRO A 59 14.45 -60.51 4.15
C PRO A 59 13.78 -61.89 4.20
N LEU A 60 12.59 -62.01 3.60
CA LEU A 60 11.88 -63.30 3.47
C LEU A 60 12.75 -64.35 2.74
N LYS A 61 13.66 -63.90 1.88
CA LYS A 61 14.61 -64.76 1.17
C LYS A 61 15.72 -65.34 2.07
N THR A 62 15.99 -64.74 3.23
CA THR A 62 17.02 -65.24 4.14
C THR A 62 16.47 -66.31 5.07
N GLU A 63 15.20 -66.22 5.49
CA GLU A 63 14.56 -67.29 6.28
C GLU A 63 14.24 -68.54 5.45
N GLU A 64 13.81 -68.38 4.19
CA GLU A 64 13.62 -69.51 3.26
C GLU A 64 14.95 -70.20 2.95
N TRP A 65 16.01 -69.42 2.70
CA TRP A 65 17.35 -69.95 2.48
C TRP A 65 17.91 -70.66 3.73
N VAL A 66 17.70 -70.12 4.94
CA VAL A 66 18.13 -70.77 6.19
C VAL A 66 17.35 -72.06 6.48
N ARG A 67 16.04 -72.13 6.19
CA ARG A 67 15.25 -73.37 6.32
C ARG A 67 15.66 -74.43 5.31
N GLU A 68 15.99 -74.02 4.09
CA GLU A 68 16.43 -74.94 3.04
C GLU A 68 17.83 -75.50 3.34
N GLN A 69 18.72 -74.69 3.94
CA GLN A 69 20.01 -75.16 4.46
C GLN A 69 19.87 -76.15 5.64
N GLN A 70 18.85 -75.99 6.49
CA GLN A 70 18.58 -76.93 7.59
C GLN A 70 18.16 -78.32 7.10
N HIS A 71 17.35 -78.43 6.03
CA HIS A 71 17.02 -79.73 5.44
C HIS A 71 18.25 -80.45 4.84
N ILE A 72 19.15 -79.71 4.19
CA ILE A 72 20.36 -80.28 3.58
C ILE A 72 21.35 -80.78 4.64
N TYR A 73 21.51 -80.06 5.76
CA TYR A 73 22.39 -80.48 6.85
C TYR A 73 21.81 -81.63 7.69
N THR A 74 20.49 -81.65 7.91
CA THR A 74 19.84 -82.69 8.74
C THR A 74 19.77 -84.04 8.01
N SER A 75 19.68 -84.05 6.68
CA SER A 75 19.83 -85.27 5.87
C SER A 75 21.27 -85.78 5.77
N GLN A 76 22.27 -85.02 6.20
CA GLN A 76 23.69 -85.42 6.19
C GLN A 76 24.17 -86.01 7.53
N GLU A 77 23.40 -85.88 8.61
CA GLU A 77 23.75 -86.44 9.93
C GLU A 77 23.42 -87.93 10.09
N THR A 78 22.56 -88.52 9.25
CA THR A 78 22.28 -89.96 9.28
C THR A 78 23.16 -90.80 8.34
N PHE A 79 24.12 -90.18 7.65
CA PHE A 79 25.04 -90.87 6.72
C PHE A 79 26.52 -90.53 6.95
N ARG A 80 26.93 -90.38 8.22
CA ARG A 80 28.34 -90.29 8.61
C ARG A 80 28.70 -91.38 9.61
N ALA A 81 28.75 -92.61 9.11
CA ALA A 81 29.65 -93.61 9.64
C ALA A 81 30.27 -94.36 8.45
N THR A 82 31.60 -94.27 8.34
CA THR A 82 32.47 -95.11 7.49
C THR A 82 32.64 -94.67 6.03
N SER A 83 33.57 -93.74 5.78
CA SER A 83 34.53 -93.78 4.65
C SER A 83 35.49 -92.57 4.70
N PRO A 84 36.80 -92.74 4.45
CA PRO A 84 37.73 -91.61 4.34
C PRO A 84 37.45 -90.80 3.07
N PRO A 85 37.71 -89.47 3.06
CA PRO A 85 37.41 -88.65 1.90
C PRO A 85 38.29 -89.06 0.71
N PRO A 86 37.76 -89.09 -0.52
CA PRO A 86 38.57 -89.33 -1.71
C PRO A 86 39.58 -88.18 -1.85
N ARG A 87 40.84 -88.54 -2.13
CA ARG A 87 41.92 -87.58 -2.36
C ARG A 87 41.49 -86.55 -3.40
N SER A 88 41.65 -85.27 -3.07
CA SER A 88 41.34 -84.15 -3.97
C SER A 88 42.13 -84.27 -5.25
N THR A 89 41.44 -84.47 -6.38
CA THR A 89 42.02 -84.32 -7.70
C THR A 89 42.34 -82.85 -7.96
N PRO A 90 43.55 -82.50 -8.45
CA PRO A 90 44.00 -81.11 -8.59
C PRO A 90 43.09 -80.25 -9.48
N TYR A 91 42.34 -80.86 -10.39
CA TYR A 91 41.39 -80.19 -11.31
C TYR A 91 40.21 -79.51 -10.60
N ARG A 92 39.78 -80.00 -9.43
CA ARG A 92 38.65 -79.42 -8.68
C ARG A 92 39.04 -78.12 -7.98
N THR A 93 40.32 -77.97 -7.62
CA THR A 93 40.83 -76.78 -6.93
C THR A 93 40.91 -75.58 -7.89
N GLU A 94 41.30 -75.82 -9.14
CA GLU A 94 41.33 -74.79 -10.19
C GLU A 94 39.93 -74.25 -10.51
N GLU A 95 38.91 -75.11 -10.63
CA GLU A 95 37.52 -74.67 -10.84
C GLU A 95 36.98 -73.82 -9.68
N TRP A 96 37.31 -74.15 -8.43
CA TRP A 96 36.92 -73.35 -7.27
C TRP A 96 37.66 -72.03 -7.17
N ASP A 97 38.94 -72.01 -7.56
CA ASP A 97 39.72 -70.78 -7.59
C ASP A 97 39.26 -69.87 -8.74
N ASP A 98 38.88 -70.41 -9.90
CA ASP A 98 38.26 -69.66 -11.00
C ASP A 98 36.91 -69.09 -10.61
N ILE A 99 36.06 -69.88 -9.95
CA ILE A 99 34.77 -69.40 -9.42
C ILE A 99 35.01 -68.30 -8.37
N ARG A 100 35.98 -68.48 -7.46
CA ARG A 100 36.33 -67.46 -6.46
C ARG A 100 36.87 -66.19 -7.13
N ASN A 101 37.67 -66.32 -8.18
CA ASN A 101 38.19 -65.22 -8.97
C ASN A 101 37.06 -64.48 -9.70
N ILE A 102 36.10 -65.20 -10.30
CA ILE A 102 34.93 -64.62 -10.96
C ILE A 102 34.07 -63.84 -9.96
N TYR A 103 33.76 -64.41 -8.79
CA TYR A 103 33.02 -63.71 -7.75
C TYR A 103 33.81 -62.52 -7.16
N GLY A 104 35.14 -62.63 -7.04
CA GLY A 104 35.99 -61.52 -6.63
C GLY A 104 35.97 -60.38 -7.66
N MET A 105 36.07 -60.71 -8.95
CA MET A 105 35.96 -59.74 -10.04
C MET A 105 34.57 -59.10 -10.10
N GLU A 106 33.50 -59.87 -9.91
CA GLU A 106 32.12 -59.39 -9.94
C GLU A 106 31.78 -58.53 -8.71
N ALA A 107 32.28 -58.91 -7.52
CA ALA A 107 32.18 -58.08 -6.31
C ALA A 107 32.93 -56.76 -6.47
N ASP A 108 34.14 -56.78 -7.06
CA ASP A 108 34.91 -55.57 -7.35
C ASP A 108 34.21 -54.67 -8.37
N LEU A 109 33.60 -55.25 -9.41
CA LEU A 109 32.81 -54.51 -10.40
C LEU A 109 31.57 -53.88 -9.76
N TRP A 110 30.89 -54.61 -8.89
CA TRP A 110 29.74 -54.12 -8.15
C TRP A 110 30.12 -52.99 -7.18
N MET A 111 31.21 -53.15 -6.42
CA MET A 111 31.74 -52.11 -5.53
C MET A 111 32.14 -50.85 -6.30
N ARG A 112 32.78 -50.99 -7.47
CA ARG A 112 33.11 -49.85 -8.35
C ARG A 112 31.83 -49.19 -8.87
N GLN A 113 30.82 -49.94 -9.28
CA GLN A 113 29.56 -49.39 -9.77
C GLN A 113 28.79 -48.65 -8.66
N GLU A 114 28.77 -49.20 -7.45
CA GLU A 114 28.14 -48.57 -6.28
C GLU A 114 28.91 -47.33 -5.81
N GLU A 115 30.23 -47.35 -5.86
CA GLU A 115 31.07 -46.19 -5.57
C GLU A 115 30.82 -45.06 -6.60
N GLN A 116 30.73 -45.38 -7.89
CA GLN A 116 30.38 -44.41 -8.93
C GLN A 116 28.97 -43.85 -8.74
N ALA A 117 28.00 -44.68 -8.34
CA ALA A 117 26.66 -44.24 -8.01
C ALA A 117 26.66 -43.27 -6.81
N ARG A 118 27.43 -43.57 -5.75
CA ARG A 118 27.61 -42.67 -4.60
C ARG A 118 28.22 -41.34 -4.99
N ARG A 119 29.30 -41.36 -5.78
CA ARG A 119 29.94 -40.14 -6.29
C ARG A 119 28.95 -39.28 -7.08
N LEU A 120 28.17 -39.89 -7.98
CA LEU A 120 27.16 -39.18 -8.75
C LEU A 120 26.05 -38.60 -7.86
N THR A 121 25.61 -39.31 -6.81
CA THR A 121 24.64 -38.78 -5.86
C THR A 121 25.20 -37.61 -5.06
N GLU A 122 26.43 -37.71 -4.55
CA GLU A 122 27.09 -36.63 -3.83
C GLU A 122 27.30 -35.41 -4.72
N GLU A 123 27.68 -35.60 -5.98
CA GLU A 123 27.81 -34.51 -6.95
C GLU A 123 26.47 -33.84 -7.24
N ARG A 124 25.40 -34.61 -7.39
CA ARG A 124 24.03 -34.08 -7.57
C ARG A 124 23.55 -33.32 -6.34
N GLU A 125 23.84 -33.81 -5.13
CA GLU A 125 23.51 -33.11 -3.89
C GLU A 125 24.32 -31.83 -3.73
N LYS A 126 25.62 -31.85 -4.00
CA LYS A 126 26.48 -30.66 -4.03
C LYS A 126 25.99 -29.65 -5.08
N ALA A 127 25.57 -30.10 -6.25
CA ALA A 127 25.00 -29.23 -7.28
C ALA A 127 23.67 -28.61 -6.83
N ARG A 128 22.78 -29.40 -6.22
CA ARG A 128 21.51 -28.89 -5.64
C ARG A 128 21.76 -27.89 -4.52
N ALA A 129 22.73 -28.14 -3.64
CA ALA A 129 23.10 -27.23 -2.56
C ALA A 129 23.61 -25.89 -3.12
N ARG A 130 24.48 -25.91 -4.15
CA ARG A 130 24.95 -24.69 -4.83
C ARG A 130 23.80 -23.88 -5.42
N ILE A 131 22.86 -24.55 -6.10
CA ILE A 131 21.68 -23.89 -6.67
C ILE A 131 20.79 -23.33 -5.56
N GLN A 132 20.56 -24.08 -4.49
CA GLN A 132 19.72 -23.64 -3.38
C GLN A 132 20.32 -22.43 -2.67
N ASP A 133 21.63 -22.40 -2.46
CA ASP A 133 22.31 -21.26 -1.85
C ASP A 133 22.27 -20.02 -2.76
N GLU A 134 22.39 -20.19 -4.07
CA GLU A 134 22.25 -19.08 -5.02
C GLU A 134 20.82 -18.53 -5.05
N VAL A 135 19.81 -19.40 -5.05
CA VAL A 135 18.40 -19.01 -4.93
C VAL A 135 18.16 -18.24 -3.63
N ARG A 136 18.72 -18.70 -2.50
CA ARG A 136 18.62 -18.00 -1.21
C ARG A 136 19.23 -16.60 -1.26
N ARG A 137 20.38 -16.44 -1.91
CA ARG A 137 21.04 -15.13 -2.10
C ARG A 137 20.18 -14.19 -2.93
N ILE A 138 19.68 -14.67 -4.07
CA ILE A 138 18.82 -13.89 -4.97
C ILE A 138 17.53 -13.49 -4.25
N ASP A 139 16.89 -14.43 -3.53
CA ASP A 139 15.69 -14.16 -2.75
C ASP A 139 15.92 -13.15 -1.63
N ALA A 140 17.06 -13.24 -0.94
CA ALA A 140 17.43 -12.28 0.11
C ALA A 140 17.62 -10.87 -0.47
N GLN A 141 18.29 -10.76 -1.62
CA GLN A 141 18.44 -9.48 -2.32
C GLN A 141 17.09 -8.91 -2.77
N LEU A 142 16.20 -9.74 -3.31
CA LEU A 142 14.88 -9.31 -3.74
C LEU A 142 14.01 -8.85 -2.57
N ARG A 143 14.04 -9.58 -1.45
CA ARG A 143 13.36 -9.18 -0.20
C ARG A 143 13.90 -7.85 0.31
N HIS A 144 15.22 -7.72 0.39
CA HIS A 144 15.88 -6.49 0.84
C HIS A 144 15.51 -5.30 -0.06
N LYS A 145 15.56 -5.47 -1.39
CA LYS A 145 15.18 -4.43 -2.36
C LYS A 145 13.72 -3.99 -2.19
N ARG A 146 12.78 -4.93 -2.07
CA ARG A 146 11.36 -4.65 -1.83
C ARG A 146 11.13 -3.93 -0.51
N GLU A 147 11.86 -4.31 0.53
CA GLU A 147 11.76 -3.67 1.85
C GLU A 147 12.31 -2.24 1.82
N CYS A 148 13.48 -2.00 1.23
CA CYS A 148 14.02 -0.65 1.05
C CYS A 148 13.05 0.24 0.26
N GLU A 149 12.51 -0.26 -0.85
CA GLU A 149 11.56 0.47 -1.68
C GLU A 149 10.25 0.78 -0.93
N LYS A 150 9.75 -0.18 -0.14
CA LYS A 150 8.59 0.04 0.74
C LYS A 150 8.90 1.10 1.80
N ARG A 151 10.05 1.00 2.47
CA ARG A 151 10.49 1.99 3.49
C ARG A 151 10.62 3.38 2.89
N GLU A 152 11.14 3.51 1.67
CA GLU A 152 11.25 4.78 0.97
C GLU A 152 9.87 5.36 0.61
N ARG A 153 8.95 4.55 0.07
CA ARG A 153 7.56 4.97 -0.17
C ARG A 153 6.86 5.41 1.11
N ASP A 154 7.02 4.65 2.19
CA ASP A 154 6.41 4.94 3.48
C ASP A 154 7.02 6.22 4.11
N ALA A 155 8.33 6.42 3.97
CA ALA A 155 9.00 7.67 4.37
C ALA A 155 8.57 8.85 3.49
N GLY A 156 8.36 8.64 2.19
CA GLY A 156 7.81 9.64 1.28
C GLY A 156 6.41 10.08 1.69
N ARG A 157 5.50 9.14 1.96
CA ARG A 157 4.15 9.44 2.44
C ARG A 157 4.15 10.17 3.78
N ARG A 158 5.00 9.75 4.73
CA ARG A 158 5.15 10.45 6.02
C ARG A 158 5.66 11.89 5.84
N ARG A 159 6.65 12.10 4.96
CA ARG A 159 7.17 13.45 4.65
C ARG A 159 6.10 14.34 4.02
N ALA A 160 5.37 13.83 3.02
CA ALA A 160 4.29 14.59 2.36
C ALA A 160 3.16 14.97 3.34
N HIS A 161 2.76 14.04 4.22
CA HIS A 161 1.76 14.31 5.24
C HIS A 161 2.25 15.34 6.27
N ALA A 162 3.51 15.23 6.73
CA ALA A 162 4.10 16.20 7.65
C ALA A 162 4.22 17.60 7.01
N GLU A 163 4.58 17.69 5.74
CA GLU A 163 4.65 18.95 4.99
C GLU A 163 3.26 19.59 4.84
N GLN A 164 2.22 18.80 4.54
CA GLN A 164 0.85 19.29 4.46
C GLN A 164 0.36 19.83 5.81
N GLN A 165 0.60 19.10 6.90
CA GLN A 165 0.24 19.57 8.25
C GLN A 165 0.98 20.85 8.64
N GLU A 166 2.26 20.96 8.32
CA GLU A 166 3.04 22.16 8.59
C GLU A 166 2.55 23.35 7.75
N LYS A 167 2.19 23.12 6.48
CA LYS A 167 1.58 24.15 5.63
C LYS A 167 0.24 24.63 6.20
N GLU A 168 -0.64 23.71 6.59
CA GLU A 168 -1.92 24.04 7.22
C GLU A 168 -1.73 24.81 8.52
N ARG A 169 -0.76 24.40 9.36
CA ARG A 169 -0.40 25.12 10.59
C ARG A 169 0.09 26.53 10.29
N ARG A 170 0.96 26.71 9.28
CA ARG A 170 1.45 28.02 8.85
C ARG A 170 0.33 28.90 8.32
N ASP A 171 -0.55 28.35 7.48
CA ASP A 171 -1.64 29.11 6.88
C ASP A 171 -2.69 29.50 7.94
N ARG A 172 -2.97 28.61 8.90
CA ARG A 172 -3.76 28.93 10.09
C ARG A 172 -3.12 30.05 10.92
N ALA A 173 -1.83 29.94 11.23
CA ALA A 173 -1.14 30.97 12.02
C ALA A 173 -1.12 32.34 11.30
N LYS A 174 -0.98 32.35 9.96
CA LYS A 174 -1.10 33.59 9.16
C LYS A 174 -2.51 34.17 9.26
N LEU A 175 -3.55 33.35 9.13
CA LEU A 175 -4.93 33.79 9.25
C LEU A 175 -5.22 34.35 10.65
N GLU A 176 -4.74 33.67 11.70
CA GLU A 176 -4.89 34.13 13.08
C GLU A 176 -4.23 35.51 13.27
N LYS A 177 -3.00 35.69 12.76
CA LYS A 177 -2.31 36.98 12.78
C LYS A 177 -3.06 38.07 12.00
N LEU A 178 -3.63 37.74 10.84
CA LEU A 178 -4.44 38.67 10.06
C LEU A 178 -5.68 39.13 10.83
N ILE A 179 -6.37 38.21 11.51
CA ILE A 179 -7.55 38.54 12.31
C ILE A 179 -7.20 39.45 13.48
N ILE A 180 -6.12 39.16 14.21
CA ILE A 180 -5.66 39.99 15.33
C ILE A 180 -5.30 41.40 14.83
N ASN A 181 -4.54 41.49 13.74
CA ASN A 181 -4.17 42.78 13.14
C ASN A 181 -5.38 43.56 12.62
N ALA A 182 -6.35 42.88 12.00
CA ALA A 182 -7.58 43.50 11.54
C ALA A 182 -8.39 44.05 12.73
N TRP A 183 -8.47 43.31 13.83
CA TRP A 183 -9.17 43.74 15.03
C TRP A 183 -8.50 44.95 15.71
N THR A 184 -7.18 44.92 15.87
CA THR A 184 -6.44 46.05 16.48
C THR A 184 -6.56 47.31 15.62
N ASN A 185 -6.50 47.17 14.30
CA ASN A 185 -6.70 48.26 13.35
C ASN A 185 -8.16 48.77 13.36
N TYR A 186 -9.14 47.87 13.46
CA TYR A 186 -10.56 48.21 13.59
C TYR A 186 -10.81 49.06 14.85
N GLU A 187 -10.29 48.64 16.00
CA GLU A 187 -10.42 49.37 17.27
C GLU A 187 -9.67 50.71 17.25
N SER A 188 -8.44 50.76 16.73
CA SER A 188 -7.68 52.01 16.65
C SER A 188 -8.35 53.03 15.75
N ARG A 189 -8.82 52.60 14.56
CA ARG A 189 -9.54 53.47 13.62
C ARG A 189 -10.88 53.92 14.15
N TRP A 190 -11.60 53.08 14.90
CA TRP A 190 -12.80 53.53 15.58
C TRP A 190 -12.53 54.62 16.61
N LYS A 191 -11.45 54.50 17.40
CA LYS A 191 -11.03 55.54 18.36
C LYS A 191 -10.66 56.85 17.64
N SER A 192 -9.86 56.76 16.59
CA SER A 192 -9.48 57.93 15.76
C SER A 192 -10.67 58.57 15.04
N LEU A 193 -11.66 57.77 14.62
CA LEU A 193 -12.83 58.28 13.90
C LEU A 193 -13.71 59.16 14.78
N VAL A 194 -13.84 58.78 16.05
CA VAL A 194 -14.63 59.54 17.05
C VAL A 194 -13.93 60.83 17.45
N SER A 195 -12.59 60.88 17.46
CA SER A 195 -11.82 62.07 17.85
C SER A 195 -11.45 63.01 16.70
N SER A 196 -11.30 62.50 15.48
CA SER A 196 -10.94 63.29 14.30
C SER A 196 -12.16 63.92 13.65
N THR A 197 -11.96 65.05 12.94
CA THR A 197 -12.97 65.74 12.11
C THR A 197 -12.70 65.58 10.61
N GLU A 198 -11.66 64.85 10.22
CA GLU A 198 -11.26 64.71 8.80
C GLU A 198 -12.35 64.09 7.90
N PRO A 199 -12.29 64.34 6.57
CA PRO A 199 -13.20 63.72 5.60
C PRO A 199 -13.12 62.19 5.63
N LEU A 200 -14.29 61.55 5.69
CA LEU A 200 -14.41 60.10 5.83
C LEU A 200 -14.73 59.45 4.49
N GLU A 201 -13.71 58.94 3.81
CA GLU A 201 -13.88 58.14 2.59
C GLU A 201 -14.38 56.73 2.92
N PHE A 202 -15.01 56.05 1.95
CA PHE A 202 -15.49 54.68 2.12
C PHE A 202 -14.40 53.72 2.63
N LYS A 203 -13.19 53.81 2.08
CA LYS A 203 -12.03 53.00 2.49
C LYS A 203 -11.50 53.37 3.87
N LYS A 204 -11.75 54.61 4.32
CA LYS A 204 -11.32 55.14 5.61
C LYS A 204 -12.24 54.72 6.76
N ILE A 205 -13.41 54.15 6.47
CA ILE A 205 -14.31 53.59 7.48
C ILE A 205 -13.75 52.28 8.04
N PRO A 206 -13.77 52.09 9.38
CA PRO A 206 -13.34 50.85 10.02
C PRO A 206 -14.40 49.75 9.89
N TRP A 207 -14.57 49.19 8.70
CA TRP A 207 -15.52 48.09 8.46
C TRP A 207 -15.19 46.87 9.33
N PRO A 208 -16.19 46.11 9.83
CA PRO A 208 -15.97 44.96 10.70
C PRO A 208 -15.61 43.70 9.89
N LEU A 209 -14.62 43.82 9.00
CA LEU A 209 -14.16 42.78 8.10
C LEU A 209 -12.64 42.56 8.27
N ILE A 210 -12.18 41.32 8.09
CA ILE A 210 -10.74 40.99 8.14
C ILE A 210 -9.99 41.70 7.02
N ILE A 211 -10.59 41.72 5.82
CA ILE A 211 -10.09 42.41 4.64
C ILE A 211 -10.99 43.64 4.42
N PRO A 212 -10.45 44.87 4.39
CA PRO A 212 -11.24 46.06 4.14
C PRO A 212 -11.95 45.99 2.78
N PRO A 213 -13.27 46.27 2.73
CA PRO A 213 -14.04 46.19 1.50
C PRO A 213 -13.64 47.31 0.54
N ARG A 214 -13.68 47.03 -0.77
CA ARG A 214 -13.48 48.04 -1.82
C ARG A 214 -14.81 48.63 -2.28
N ASN A 215 -15.89 47.86 -2.17
CA ASN A 215 -17.25 48.20 -2.57
C ASN A 215 -18.27 47.61 -1.56
N THR A 216 -19.55 47.92 -1.74
CA THR A 216 -20.63 47.46 -0.85
C THR A 216 -20.92 45.96 -0.96
N ASN A 217 -20.66 45.34 -2.12
CA ASN A 217 -20.85 43.90 -2.35
C ASN A 217 -19.85 43.01 -1.59
N ASP A 218 -18.66 43.54 -1.26
CA ASP A 218 -17.67 42.83 -0.47
C ASP A 218 -18.13 42.62 1.00
N ILE A 219 -19.13 43.38 1.44
CA ILE A 219 -19.69 43.31 2.80
C ILE A 219 -20.67 42.13 2.86
N THR A 220 -20.12 40.95 3.14
CA THR A 220 -20.89 39.72 3.29
C THR A 220 -21.11 39.35 4.75
N ARG A 221 -22.21 38.65 5.01
CA ARG A 221 -22.55 38.10 6.34
C ARG A 221 -21.41 37.26 6.90
N ASP A 222 -20.82 36.39 6.09
CA ASP A 222 -19.79 35.45 6.54
C ASP A 222 -18.50 36.18 6.92
N ALA A 223 -18.12 37.21 6.17
CA ALA A 223 -16.95 38.03 6.48
C ALA A 223 -17.15 38.84 7.78
N LEU A 224 -18.36 39.34 8.05
CA LEU A 224 -18.72 39.99 9.31
C LEU A 224 -18.63 39.01 10.48
N VAL A 225 -19.19 37.81 10.32
CA VAL A 225 -19.14 36.75 11.33
C VAL A 225 -17.69 36.34 11.62
N ALA A 226 -16.86 36.20 10.58
CA ALA A 226 -15.47 35.80 10.70
C ALA A 226 -14.66 36.78 11.57
N LEU A 227 -14.91 38.10 11.46
CA LEU A 227 -14.30 39.05 12.38
C LEU A 227 -15.01 39.06 13.73
N ILE A 228 -16.30 39.38 13.81
CA ILE A 228 -16.99 39.65 15.10
C ILE A 228 -17.00 38.44 16.05
N PHE A 229 -17.14 37.22 15.53
CA PHE A 229 -17.14 35.99 16.34
C PHE A 229 -15.79 35.30 16.44
N SER A 230 -14.70 35.90 15.95
CA SER A 230 -13.39 35.28 16.10
C SER A 230 -13.03 35.10 17.59
N PRO A 231 -12.62 33.90 18.03
CA PRO A 231 -12.18 33.66 19.40
C PRO A 231 -10.84 34.33 19.74
N LEU A 232 -10.18 34.93 18.75
CA LEU A 232 -8.85 35.54 18.88
C LEU A 232 -8.87 36.94 19.49
N HIS A 233 -10.05 37.53 19.68
CA HIS A 233 -10.24 38.81 20.37
C HIS A 233 -11.42 38.76 21.32
N SER A 234 -11.46 39.71 22.27
CA SER A 234 -12.52 39.91 23.27
C SER A 234 -12.99 38.60 23.94
N GLN A 235 -12.03 37.79 24.39
CA GLN A 235 -12.28 36.47 25.00
C GLN A 235 -13.16 36.53 26.27
N ASP A 236 -13.23 37.70 26.88
CA ASP A 236 -14.05 38.07 28.03
C ASP A 236 -15.54 38.28 27.69
N GLN A 237 -15.89 38.47 26.41
CA GLN A 237 -17.25 38.82 26.00
C GLN A 237 -17.99 37.65 25.37
N SER A 238 -19.23 37.43 25.82
CA SER A 238 -20.12 36.45 25.20
C SER A 238 -20.43 36.83 23.75
N ARG A 239 -20.78 35.84 22.92
CA ARG A 239 -21.19 36.09 21.52
C ARG A 239 -22.33 37.11 21.45
N LYS A 240 -23.27 37.07 22.40
CA LYS A 240 -24.39 38.00 22.51
C LYS A 240 -23.91 39.44 22.79
N ASP A 241 -22.96 39.61 23.70
CA ASP A 241 -22.40 40.93 24.07
C ASP A 241 -21.64 41.55 22.90
N ARG A 242 -20.87 40.75 22.16
CA ARG A 242 -20.15 41.19 20.95
C ARG A 242 -21.11 41.70 19.87
N ILE A 243 -22.26 41.05 19.67
CA ILE A 243 -23.27 41.54 18.71
C ILE A 243 -23.89 42.84 19.19
N ARG A 244 -24.26 42.94 20.48
CA ARG A 244 -24.85 44.17 21.03
C ARG A 244 -23.89 45.35 20.93
N SER A 245 -22.61 45.15 21.26
CA SER A 245 -21.60 46.21 21.15
C SER A 245 -21.38 46.64 19.69
N ALA A 246 -21.36 45.69 18.76
CA ALA A 246 -21.30 45.98 17.32
C ALA A 246 -22.55 46.74 16.82
N LEU A 247 -23.76 46.33 17.23
CA LEU A 247 -25.02 47.01 16.88
C LEU A 247 -25.05 48.46 17.35
N LEU A 248 -24.57 48.74 18.57
CA LEU A 248 -24.48 50.10 19.10
C LEU A 248 -23.50 50.99 18.31
N ARG A 249 -22.44 50.39 17.77
CA ARG A 249 -21.45 51.11 16.93
C ARG A 249 -21.97 51.36 15.52
N TRP A 250 -22.66 50.37 14.94
CA TRP A 250 -23.16 50.38 13.56
C TRP A 250 -24.61 50.83 13.43
N HIS A 251 -25.19 51.42 14.48
CA HIS A 251 -26.55 51.93 14.42
C HIS A 251 -26.66 53.09 13.41
N PRO A 252 -27.67 53.10 12.52
CA PRO A 252 -27.81 54.14 11.50
C PRO A 252 -27.90 55.55 12.08
N ASP A 253 -28.48 55.75 13.27
CA ASP A 253 -28.53 57.07 13.93
C ASP A 253 -27.12 57.65 14.22
N ARG A 254 -26.18 56.80 14.64
CA ARG A 254 -24.80 57.24 14.91
C ARG A 254 -24.10 57.62 13.61
N PHE A 255 -24.33 56.84 12.56
CA PHE A 255 -23.75 57.10 11.24
C PHE A 255 -24.37 58.32 10.54
N ARG A 256 -25.63 58.67 10.80
CA ARG A 256 -26.23 59.94 10.31
C ARG A 256 -25.46 61.17 10.79
N ARG A 257 -24.81 61.12 11.95
CA ARG A 257 -23.94 62.22 12.42
C ARG A 257 -22.58 62.24 11.70
N LEU A 258 -22.12 61.08 11.25
CA LEU A 258 -20.84 60.90 10.55
C LEU A 258 -20.96 61.13 9.03
N ILE A 259 -22.15 60.93 8.44
CA ILE A 259 -22.37 61.06 7.00
C ILE A 259 -22.12 62.48 6.49
N GLY A 260 -22.30 63.49 7.36
CA GLY A 260 -21.95 64.88 7.06
C GLY A 260 -20.48 65.06 6.69
N ARG A 261 -19.59 64.20 7.22
CA ARG A 261 -18.13 64.20 6.94
C ARG A 261 -17.74 63.35 5.73
N VAL A 262 -18.67 62.56 5.19
CA VAL A 262 -18.42 61.69 4.04
C VAL A 262 -18.58 62.51 2.76
N PRO A 263 -17.62 62.47 1.82
CA PRO A 263 -17.74 63.12 0.51
C PRO A 263 -18.98 62.62 -0.24
N LEU A 264 -19.68 63.50 -0.96
CA LEU A 264 -20.91 63.18 -1.70
C LEU A 264 -20.80 61.91 -2.56
N LYS A 265 -19.65 61.72 -3.24
CA LYS A 265 -19.35 60.55 -4.08
C LYS A 265 -19.41 59.20 -3.35
N ASP A 266 -19.12 59.18 -2.05
CA ASP A 266 -19.02 57.96 -1.25
C ASP A 266 -20.26 57.79 -0.35
N ARG A 267 -21.12 58.81 -0.21
CA ARG A 267 -22.24 58.80 0.76
C ARG A 267 -23.18 57.64 0.55
N GLU A 268 -23.64 57.42 -0.69
CA GLU A 268 -24.57 56.35 -1.01
C GLU A 268 -23.98 54.96 -0.69
N ALA A 269 -22.73 54.71 -1.11
CA ALA A 269 -22.03 53.47 -0.81
C ALA A 269 -21.83 53.27 0.71
N VAL A 270 -21.54 54.33 1.46
CA VAL A 270 -21.39 54.27 2.92
C VAL A 270 -22.73 53.97 3.59
N GLU A 271 -23.81 54.65 3.21
CA GLU A 271 -25.15 54.42 3.77
C GLU A 271 -25.65 53.00 3.48
N GLU A 272 -25.49 52.54 2.25
CA GLU A 272 -25.81 51.16 1.85
C GLU A 272 -24.98 50.16 2.69
N GLY A 273 -23.67 50.34 2.75
CA GLY A 273 -22.77 49.46 3.49
C GLY A 273 -23.11 49.39 4.99
N VAL A 274 -23.37 50.54 5.63
CA VAL A 274 -23.82 50.60 7.04
C VAL A 274 -25.15 49.89 7.22
N GLY A 275 -26.09 50.08 6.28
CA GLY A 275 -27.39 49.41 6.27
C GLY A 275 -27.25 47.89 6.19
N ILE A 276 -26.36 47.38 5.33
CA ILE A 276 -26.05 45.96 5.20
C ILE A 276 -25.48 45.42 6.52
N VAL A 277 -24.46 46.09 7.10
CA VAL A 277 -23.85 45.66 8.37
C VAL A 277 -24.89 45.62 9.49
N ALA A 278 -25.69 46.67 9.65
CA ALA A 278 -26.72 46.75 10.69
C ALA A 278 -27.78 45.65 10.53
N ARG A 279 -28.24 45.38 9.31
CA ARG A 279 -29.19 44.30 9.01
C ARG A 279 -28.59 42.93 9.35
N CYS A 280 -27.36 42.66 8.90
CA CYS A 280 -26.67 41.41 9.20
C CYS A 280 -26.49 41.20 10.71
N LEU A 281 -26.09 42.24 11.44
CA LEU A 281 -25.93 42.17 12.91
C LEU A 281 -27.27 41.91 13.62
N ASN A 282 -28.36 42.53 13.17
CA ASN A 282 -29.70 42.28 13.71
C ASN A 282 -30.15 40.83 13.47
N GLU A 283 -29.95 40.31 12.26
CA GLU A 283 -30.23 38.90 11.97
C GLU A 283 -29.39 37.94 12.83
N LEU A 284 -28.12 38.27 13.08
CA LEU A 284 -27.25 37.47 13.95
C LEU A 284 -27.74 37.51 15.40
N MET A 285 -28.17 38.68 15.89
CA MET A 285 -28.76 38.84 17.22
C MET A 285 -30.02 37.97 17.36
N GLU A 286 -30.93 38.02 16.39
CA GLU A 286 -32.16 37.22 16.41
C GLU A 286 -31.87 35.71 16.38
N LYS A 287 -30.89 35.26 15.58
CA LYS A 287 -30.47 33.85 15.57
C LYS A 287 -29.89 33.41 16.92
N GLU A 288 -29.08 34.25 17.57
CA GLU A 288 -28.53 33.91 18.90
C GLU A 288 -29.60 33.92 20.00
N LYS A 289 -30.62 34.78 19.92
CA LYS A 289 -31.78 34.72 20.84
C LYS A 289 -32.55 33.40 20.71
N ARG A 290 -32.80 32.96 19.47
CA ARG A 290 -33.53 31.71 19.19
C ARG A 290 -32.77 30.45 19.61
N LYS A 291 -31.44 30.49 19.61
CA LYS A 291 -30.59 29.37 20.07
C LYS A 291 -30.48 29.26 21.59
N ALA A 292 -30.81 30.33 22.31
CA ALA A 292 -30.76 30.37 23.77
C ALA A 292 -32.12 30.02 24.42
N LEU A 293 -33.15 29.81 23.61
CA LEU A 293 -34.46 29.25 23.97
C LEU A 293 -34.43 27.74 23.70
#